data_AF-A0A974YRP6-F1
#
_entry.id   AF-A0A974YRP6-F1
#
_cell.length_a   1.000
_cell.length_b   1.000
_cell.length_c   1.000
_cell.angle_alpha   90.00
_cell.angle_beta   90.00
_cell.angle_gamma   90.00
#
_symmetry.space_group_name_H-M   'P 1'
#
loop_
_entity.id
_entity.type
_entity.pdbx_description
1 polymer ?
#
loop_
_entity_poly.entity_id
_entity_poly.type
_entity_poly.pdbx_seq_one_letter_code
_entity_poly.pdbx_strand_id
1 'polypeptide(L)'
;MSDTSKTEPKGAVPSADELRREILQKQLDQLEKEDKVKDVRQKELAKFADDFFRKHVGEEERAMINNVVRRAVADGKLEAMVYSFPSDFCTDSGRAINNADPDWPQTLQGKAKELYDRFKEVAQPQGYKLKAMVINFPGGVPGDIGFFLNWEPPVE
;
A
#
# COMPACT_ATOMS: atom_id res chain seq x y z
N MET A 1 -17.16 -17.05 71.27
CA MET A 1 -17.21 -15.84 70.42
C MET A 1 -15.77 -15.46 70.14
N SER A 2 -15.17 -16.04 69.10
CA SER A 2 -13.79 -15.76 68.70
C SER A 2 -13.84 -15.13 67.32
N ASP A 3 -13.66 -13.82 67.34
CA ASP A 3 -13.57 -12.93 66.19
C ASP A 3 -12.20 -13.13 65.53
N THR A 4 -12.16 -13.34 64.21
CA THR A 4 -10.92 -13.23 63.44
C THR A 4 -11.28 -12.66 62.08
N SER A 5 -11.50 -11.34 62.09
CA SER A 5 -11.58 -10.50 60.91
C SER A 5 -10.31 -10.65 60.05
N LYS A 6 -10.46 -11.30 58.88
CA LYS A 6 -9.49 -11.25 57.78
C LYS A 6 -9.43 -9.82 57.27
N THR A 7 -8.37 -9.11 57.59
CA THR A 7 -8.04 -7.81 57.00
C THR A 7 -7.24 -8.04 55.73
N GLU A 8 -7.86 -7.83 54.57
CA GLU A 8 -7.15 -7.72 53.30
C GLU A 8 -6.33 -6.41 53.29
N PRO A 9 -5.03 -6.43 52.88
CA PRO A 9 -4.29 -5.18 52.77
C PRO A 9 -4.64 -4.49 51.44
N LYS A 10 -5.46 -3.44 51.53
CA LYS A 10 -5.56 -2.38 50.52
C LYS A 10 -4.19 -1.71 50.36
N GLY A 11 -3.56 -1.86 49.19
CA GLY A 11 -2.39 -1.07 48.78
C GLY A 11 -1.04 -1.80 48.72
N ALA A 12 -1.01 -3.12 48.45
CA ALA A 12 0.26 -3.81 48.22
C ALA A 12 0.89 -3.37 46.89
N VAL A 13 2.11 -2.84 46.94
CA VAL A 13 2.93 -2.55 45.76
C VAL A 13 3.31 -3.89 45.11
N PRO A 14 3.07 -4.08 43.80
CA PRO A 14 3.44 -5.33 43.12
C PRO A 14 4.94 -5.59 43.24
N SER A 15 5.31 -6.85 43.39
CA SER A 15 6.71 -7.28 43.42
C SER A 15 7.38 -7.01 42.08
N ALA A 16 8.71 -6.84 42.10
CA ALA A 16 9.49 -6.69 40.88
C ALA A 16 9.32 -7.89 39.91
N ASP A 17 9.07 -9.09 40.44
CA ASP A 17 8.84 -10.28 39.63
C ASP A 17 7.45 -10.29 38.97
N GLU A 18 6.41 -9.81 39.65
CA GLU A 18 5.09 -9.60 39.06
C GLU A 18 5.15 -8.57 37.93
N LEU A 19 5.85 -7.45 38.15
CA LEU A 19 6.05 -6.42 37.12
C LEU A 19 6.82 -6.97 35.90
N ARG A 20 7.86 -7.78 36.09
CA ARG A 20 8.59 -8.44 34.99
C ARG A 20 7.71 -9.41 34.21
N ARG A 21 6.88 -10.21 34.89
CA ARG A 21 5.93 -11.12 34.24
C ARG A 21 4.90 -10.36 33.41
N GLU A 22 4.38 -9.24 33.93
CA GLU A 22 3.43 -8.41 33.19
C GLU A 22 4.07 -7.81 31.93
N ILE A 23 5.31 -7.32 32.01
CA ILE A 23 6.05 -6.83 30.84
C ILE A 23 6.24 -7.95 29.81
N LEU A 24 6.67 -9.14 30.25
CA LEU A 24 6.86 -10.28 29.35
C LEU A 24 5.54 -10.67 28.66
N GLN A 25 4.44 -10.72 29.40
CA GLN A 25 3.13 -11.03 28.82
C GLN A 25 2.72 -9.99 27.78
N LYS A 26 2.88 -8.70 28.09
CA LYS A 26 2.60 -7.62 27.13
C LYS A 26 3.47 -7.71 25.87
N GLN A 27 4.72 -8.11 26.00
CA GLN A 27 5.62 -8.33 24.86
C GLN A 27 5.15 -9.52 24.00
N LEU A 28 4.79 -10.64 24.62
CA LEU A 28 4.26 -11.80 23.91
C LEU A 28 2.95 -11.48 23.17
N ASP A 29 2.02 -10.79 23.83
CA ASP A 29 0.75 -10.37 23.22
C ASP A 29 0.97 -9.42 22.04
N GLN A 30 1.97 -8.54 22.13
CA GLN A 30 2.33 -7.61 21.06
C GLN A 30 2.93 -8.35 19.86
N LEU A 31 3.84 -9.30 20.10
CA LEU A 31 4.41 -10.15 19.06
C LEU A 31 3.33 -10.97 18.35
N GLU A 32 2.39 -11.57 19.09
CA GLU A 32 1.29 -12.33 18.50
C GLU A 32 0.40 -11.45 17.61
N LYS A 33 0.11 -10.21 18.03
CA LYS A 33 -0.64 -9.25 17.21
C LYS A 33 0.12 -8.88 15.94
N GLU A 34 1.41 -8.63 16.04
CA GLU A 34 2.25 -8.30 14.89
C GLU A 34 2.31 -9.45 13.88
N ASP A 35 2.45 -10.69 14.35
CA ASP A 35 2.49 -11.86 13.49
C ASP A 35 1.14 -12.10 12.79
N LYS A 36 0.01 -11.89 13.48
CA LYS A 36 -1.32 -11.94 12.86
C LYS A 36 -1.48 -10.88 11.77
N VAL A 37 -1.04 -9.65 12.02
CA VAL A 37 -1.09 -8.57 11.02
C VAL A 37 -0.21 -8.90 9.80
N LYS A 38 1.00 -9.44 10.03
CA LYS A 38 1.90 -9.87 8.96
C LYS A 38 1.28 -10.98 8.11
N ASP A 39 0.67 -12.00 8.73
CA ASP A 39 0.05 -13.12 8.01
C ASP A 39 -1.13 -12.65 7.13
N VAL A 40 -2.01 -11.80 7.66
CA VAL A 40 -3.12 -11.21 6.88
C VAL A 40 -2.56 -10.42 5.69
N ARG A 41 -1.56 -9.56 5.93
CA ARG A 41 -0.94 -8.76 4.87
C ARG A 41 -0.27 -9.62 3.79
N GLN A 42 0.40 -10.70 4.18
CA GLN A 42 1.01 -11.65 3.23
C GLN A 42 -0.04 -12.35 2.38
N LYS A 43 -1.16 -12.76 2.97
CA LYS A 43 -2.27 -13.37 2.23
C LYS A 43 -2.92 -12.40 1.25
N GLU A 44 -3.13 -11.16 1.66
CA GLU A 44 -3.65 -10.11 0.79
C GLU A 44 -2.70 -9.81 -0.37
N LEU A 45 -1.40 -9.69 -0.08
CA LEU A 45 -0.38 -9.49 -1.10
C LEU A 45 -0.32 -10.65 -2.09
N ALA A 46 -0.39 -11.90 -1.60
CA ALA A 46 -0.38 -13.08 -2.46
C ALA A 46 -1.61 -13.14 -3.38
N LYS A 47 -2.80 -12.81 -2.85
CA LYS A 47 -4.03 -12.71 -3.65
C LYS A 47 -3.94 -11.60 -4.68
N PHE A 48 -3.40 -10.45 -4.31
CA PHE A 48 -3.17 -9.34 -5.22
C PHE A 48 -2.17 -9.69 -6.32
N ALA A 49 -1.07 -10.37 -5.98
CA ALA A 49 -0.08 -10.83 -6.96
C ALA A 49 -0.70 -11.79 -7.99
N ASP A 50 -1.49 -12.76 -7.53
CA ASP A 50 -2.20 -13.69 -8.42
C ASP A 50 -3.11 -12.95 -9.41
N ASP A 51 -3.90 -12.01 -8.89
CA ASP A 51 -4.80 -11.18 -9.70
C ASP A 51 -4.02 -10.29 -10.69
N PHE A 52 -2.93 -9.66 -10.23
CA PHE A 52 -2.11 -8.74 -11.00
C PHE A 52 -1.38 -9.42 -12.16
N PHE A 53 -0.85 -10.63 -11.98
CA PHE A 53 -0.04 -11.30 -13.00
C PHE A 53 -0.86 -12.24 -13.90
N ARG A 54 -1.98 -12.79 -13.42
CA ARG A 54 -2.72 -13.83 -14.15
C ARG A 54 -4.00 -13.34 -14.79
N LYS A 55 -4.50 -12.15 -14.43
CA LYS A 55 -5.74 -11.62 -14.99
C LYS A 55 -5.50 -10.31 -15.72
N HIS A 56 -6.37 -10.07 -16.69
CA HIS A 56 -6.42 -8.82 -17.44
C HIS A 56 -7.17 -7.72 -16.69
N VAL A 57 -6.93 -6.47 -17.07
CA VAL A 57 -7.65 -5.30 -16.56
C VAL A 57 -9.13 -5.36 -16.95
N GLY A 58 -9.99 -5.54 -15.96
CA GLY A 58 -11.43 -5.70 -16.14
C GLY A 58 -12.20 -4.39 -16.37
N GLU A 59 -13.50 -4.48 -16.64
CA GLU A 59 -14.39 -3.30 -16.70
C GLU A 59 -14.50 -2.58 -15.35
N GLU A 60 -14.49 -3.34 -14.24
CA GLU A 60 -14.59 -2.78 -12.90
C GLU A 60 -13.40 -1.86 -12.57
N GLU A 61 -12.17 -2.30 -12.85
CA GLU A 61 -10.97 -1.49 -12.65
C GLU A 61 -10.98 -0.23 -13.52
N ARG A 62 -11.46 -0.35 -14.76
CA ARG A 62 -11.61 0.80 -15.66
C ARG A 62 -12.66 1.78 -15.17
N ALA A 63 -13.77 1.29 -14.62
CA ALA A 63 -14.78 2.12 -13.99
C ALA A 63 -14.24 2.82 -12.73
N MET A 64 -13.43 2.13 -11.93
CA MET A 64 -12.76 2.72 -10.76
C MET A 64 -11.83 3.86 -11.15
N ILE A 65 -10.99 3.66 -12.17
CA ILE A 65 -10.10 4.70 -12.71
C ILE A 65 -10.91 5.93 -13.16
N ASN A 66 -11.97 5.74 -13.93
CA ASN A 66 -12.84 6.83 -14.38
C ASN A 66 -13.49 7.57 -13.20
N ASN A 67 -13.94 6.86 -12.18
CA ASN A 67 -14.51 7.46 -10.97
C ASN A 67 -13.48 8.30 -10.20
N VAL A 68 -12.24 7.82 -10.10
CA VAL A 68 -11.14 8.57 -9.47
C VAL A 68 -10.85 9.85 -10.23
N VAL A 69 -10.73 9.79 -11.56
CA VAL A 69 -10.52 10.97 -12.41
C VAL A 69 -11.67 11.98 -12.24
N ARG A 70 -12.93 11.53 -12.32
CA ARG A 70 -14.11 12.40 -12.15
C ARG A 70 -14.14 13.10 -10.80
N ARG A 71 -13.75 12.41 -9.73
CA ARG A 71 -13.64 13.01 -8.39
C ARG A 71 -12.54 14.06 -8.34
N ALA A 72 -11.37 13.79 -8.90
CA ALA A 72 -10.28 14.75 -8.96
C ALA A 72 -10.67 16.01 -9.75
N VAL A 73 -11.40 15.85 -10.87
CA VAL A 73 -11.96 16.98 -11.64
C VAL A 73 -12.96 17.78 -10.80
N ALA A 74 -13.85 17.12 -10.06
CA ALA A 74 -14.80 17.80 -9.17
C ALA A 74 -14.10 18.60 -8.05
N ASP A 75 -12.92 18.12 -7.62
CA ASP A 75 -12.05 18.82 -6.66
C ASP A 75 -11.20 19.93 -7.30
N GLY A 76 -11.34 20.20 -8.60
CA GLY A 76 -10.53 21.20 -9.32
C GLY A 76 -9.08 20.78 -9.57
N LYS A 77 -8.75 19.50 -9.46
CA LYS A 77 -7.40 18.96 -9.70
C LYS A 77 -7.20 18.66 -11.18
N LEU A 78 -5.94 18.69 -11.61
CA LEU A 78 -5.51 18.34 -12.98
C LEU A 78 -4.69 17.05 -13.05
N GLU A 79 -4.58 16.35 -11.93
CA GLU A 79 -3.89 15.07 -11.80
C GLU A 79 -4.62 14.17 -10.80
N ALA A 80 -4.58 12.85 -11.02
CA ALA A 80 -5.07 11.87 -10.07
C ALA A 80 -4.22 10.59 -10.08
N MET A 81 -3.95 10.03 -8.89
CA MET A 81 -3.40 8.68 -8.74
C MET A 81 -4.50 7.66 -9.04
N VAL A 82 -4.40 6.95 -10.14
CA VAL A 82 -5.46 6.06 -10.64
C VAL A 82 -5.21 4.58 -10.39
N TYR A 83 -3.96 4.21 -10.10
CA TYR A 83 -3.57 2.83 -9.83
C TYR A 83 -2.31 2.79 -8.98
N SER A 84 -2.15 1.75 -8.16
CA SER A 84 -0.91 1.49 -7.43
C SER A 84 -0.63 0.00 -7.29
N PHE A 85 0.64 -0.36 -7.20
CA PHE A 85 1.11 -1.74 -7.06
C PHE A 85 2.51 -1.80 -6.45
N PRO A 86 2.94 -2.92 -5.84
CA PRO A 86 4.29 -3.06 -5.28
C PRO A 86 5.38 -2.89 -6.34
N SER A 87 6.43 -2.15 -6.04
CA SER A 87 7.58 -1.96 -6.94
C SER A 87 8.26 -3.27 -7.33
N ASP A 88 8.25 -4.26 -6.45
CA ASP A 88 8.74 -5.62 -6.71
C ASP A 88 8.01 -6.34 -7.85
N PHE A 89 6.87 -5.81 -8.33
CA PHE A 89 6.19 -6.37 -9.49
C PHE A 89 6.76 -5.84 -10.83
N CYS A 90 7.62 -4.82 -10.80
CA CYS A 90 8.47 -4.48 -11.94
C CYS A 90 9.63 -5.48 -12.04
N THR A 91 10.14 -5.74 -13.25
CA THR A 91 11.28 -6.65 -13.47
C THR A 91 12.56 -6.18 -12.78
N ASP A 92 12.62 -4.90 -12.40
CA ASP A 92 13.76 -4.26 -11.77
C ASP A 92 13.46 -3.73 -10.35
N SER A 93 12.39 -4.21 -9.70
CA SER A 93 11.94 -3.72 -8.40
C SER A 93 11.74 -2.20 -8.35
N GLY A 94 11.30 -1.59 -9.46
CA GLY A 94 10.95 -0.17 -9.54
C GLY A 94 12.14 0.79 -9.58
N ARG A 95 13.36 0.30 -9.82
CA ARG A 95 14.57 1.14 -9.91
C ARG A 95 14.49 2.18 -11.04
N ALA A 96 14.03 1.79 -12.22
CA ALA A 96 13.88 2.68 -13.37
C ALA A 96 12.91 3.83 -13.06
N ILE A 97 11.77 3.51 -12.45
CA ILE A 97 10.78 4.51 -12.02
C ILE A 97 11.38 5.44 -10.95
N ASN A 98 12.07 4.88 -9.95
CA ASN A 98 12.72 5.67 -8.90
C ASN A 98 13.77 6.64 -9.44
N ASN A 99 14.46 6.27 -10.51
CA ASN A 99 15.52 7.07 -11.13
C ASN A 99 15.00 7.98 -12.26
N ALA A 100 13.69 8.04 -12.48
CA ALA A 100 13.06 8.76 -13.60
C ALA A 100 13.64 8.37 -14.97
N ASP A 101 14.02 7.10 -15.13
CA ASP A 101 14.54 6.54 -16.39
C ASP A 101 13.43 6.55 -17.45
N PRO A 102 13.60 7.17 -18.63
CA PRO A 102 12.57 7.23 -19.67
C PRO A 102 12.10 5.85 -20.15
N ASP A 103 12.94 4.81 -20.02
CA ASP A 103 12.64 3.43 -20.42
C ASP A 103 11.97 2.60 -19.31
N TRP A 104 11.59 3.24 -18.18
CA TRP A 104 10.80 2.60 -17.12
C TRP A 104 9.58 1.76 -17.60
N PRO A 105 8.88 2.09 -18.71
CA PRO A 105 7.78 1.26 -19.16
C PRO A 105 8.18 -0.17 -19.54
N GLN A 106 9.46 -0.40 -19.89
CA GLN A 106 9.98 -1.74 -20.21
C GLN A 106 10.05 -2.66 -18.99
N THR A 107 10.00 -2.10 -17.78
CA THR A 107 10.07 -2.90 -16.55
C THR A 107 8.70 -3.34 -16.05
N LEU A 108 7.63 -2.80 -16.64
CA LEU A 108 6.26 -3.12 -16.26
C LEU A 108 5.87 -4.54 -16.67
N GLN A 109 5.07 -5.17 -15.81
CA GLN A 109 4.51 -6.50 -16.02
C GLN A 109 3.03 -6.54 -15.62
N GLY A 110 2.35 -7.63 -15.96
CA GLY A 110 0.96 -7.88 -15.57
C GLY A 110 0.02 -6.72 -15.90
N LYS A 111 -0.92 -6.45 -14.99
CA LYS A 111 -1.90 -5.37 -15.15
C LYS A 111 -1.27 -3.97 -15.30
N ALA A 112 -0.11 -3.70 -14.69
CA ALA A 112 0.54 -2.41 -14.86
C ALA A 112 0.98 -2.17 -16.31
N LYS A 113 1.50 -3.22 -16.98
CA LYS A 113 1.85 -3.16 -18.41
C LYS A 113 0.61 -2.93 -19.28
N GLU A 114 -0.47 -3.65 -19.01
CA GLU A 114 -1.75 -3.49 -19.74
C GLU A 114 -2.33 -2.09 -19.59
N LEU A 115 -2.30 -1.52 -18.38
CA LEU A 115 -2.75 -0.15 -18.12
C LEU A 115 -1.88 0.87 -18.87
N TYR A 116 -0.56 0.66 -18.91
CA TYR A 116 0.34 1.51 -19.68
C TYR A 116 0.05 1.44 -21.19
N ASP A 117 -0.09 0.23 -21.75
CA ASP A 117 -0.39 0.04 -23.17
C ASP A 117 -1.72 0.68 -23.55
N ARG A 118 -2.75 0.49 -22.72
CA ARG A 118 -4.04 1.13 -22.92
C ARG A 118 -3.98 2.65 -22.78
N PHE A 119 -3.17 3.17 -21.87
CA PHE A 119 -2.89 4.61 -21.79
C PHE A 119 -2.32 5.11 -23.12
N LYS A 120 -1.31 4.43 -23.67
CA LYS A 120 -0.67 4.80 -24.95
C LYS A 120 -1.65 4.80 -26.11
N GLU A 121 -2.51 3.80 -26.18
CA GLU A 121 -3.47 3.63 -27.28
C GLU A 121 -4.68 4.57 -27.18
N VAL A 122 -5.21 4.79 -25.97
CA VAL A 122 -6.53 5.42 -25.79
C VAL A 122 -6.41 6.79 -25.15
N ALA A 123 -5.68 6.93 -24.05
CA ALA A 123 -5.69 8.15 -23.25
C ALA A 123 -4.69 9.20 -23.78
N GLN A 124 -3.49 8.79 -24.17
CA GLN A 124 -2.46 9.70 -24.67
C GLN A 124 -2.91 10.51 -25.91
N PRO A 125 -3.58 9.92 -26.92
CA PRO A 125 -4.09 10.70 -28.06
C PRO A 125 -5.14 11.76 -27.68
N GLN A 126 -5.77 11.63 -26.51
CA GLN A 126 -6.74 12.60 -25.98
C GLN A 126 -6.09 13.69 -25.13
N GLY A 127 -4.75 13.73 -25.07
CA GLY A 127 -4.00 14.74 -24.33
C GLY A 127 -3.64 14.37 -22.89
N TYR A 128 -3.97 13.16 -22.43
CA TYR A 128 -3.52 12.70 -21.12
C TYR A 128 -2.01 12.43 -21.11
N LYS A 129 -1.38 12.73 -19.97
CA LYS A 129 -0.02 12.31 -19.63
C LYS A 129 -0.09 11.26 -18.52
N LEU A 130 0.86 10.33 -18.53
CA LEU A 130 1.01 9.31 -17.49
C LEU A 130 2.36 9.50 -16.81
N LYS A 131 2.33 9.58 -15.48
CA LYS A 131 3.51 9.59 -14.63
C LYS A 131 3.49 8.36 -13.72
N ALA A 132 4.65 7.73 -13.55
CA ALA A 132 4.87 6.71 -12.53
C ALA A 132 5.82 7.28 -11.46
N MET A 133 5.55 6.99 -10.19
CA MET A 133 6.44 7.38 -9.07
C MET A 133 6.39 6.36 -7.96
N VAL A 134 7.49 6.25 -7.20
CA VAL A 134 7.48 5.56 -5.91
C VAL A 134 6.69 6.43 -4.91
N ILE A 135 5.67 5.85 -4.29
CA ILE A 135 4.77 6.59 -3.37
C ILE A 135 5.08 6.34 -1.89
N ASN A 136 5.89 5.33 -1.57
CA ASN A 136 6.37 5.09 -0.21
C ASN A 136 7.76 4.40 -0.20
N PHE A 137 8.48 4.54 0.92
CA PHE A 137 9.84 4.01 1.09
C PHE A 137 9.99 3.17 2.38
N PRO A 138 9.32 2.02 2.52
CA PRO A 138 9.43 1.18 3.71
C PRO A 138 10.88 0.71 3.90
N GLY A 139 11.47 1.02 5.06
CA GLY A 139 12.87 0.65 5.34
C GLY A 139 13.90 1.34 4.43
N GLY A 140 13.53 2.44 3.77
CA GLY A 140 14.42 3.21 2.90
C GLY A 140 14.57 2.65 1.48
N VAL A 141 13.81 1.62 1.10
CA VAL A 141 13.76 1.08 -0.27
C VAL A 141 12.42 1.41 -0.94
N PRO A 142 12.34 1.47 -2.28
CA PRO A 142 11.06 1.66 -2.97
C PRO A 142 10.02 0.63 -2.51
N GLY A 143 8.84 1.10 -2.10
CA GLY A 143 7.73 0.23 -1.74
C GLY A 143 6.73 0.16 -2.89
N ASP A 144 5.67 0.95 -2.85
CA ASP A 144 4.65 0.95 -3.90
C ASP A 144 4.95 1.97 -5.00
N ILE A 145 4.54 1.63 -6.22
CA ILE A 145 4.49 2.51 -7.39
C ILE A 145 3.06 3.02 -7.54
N GLY A 146 2.92 4.32 -7.81
CA GLY A 146 1.66 4.95 -8.21
C GLY A 146 1.69 5.39 -9.66
N PHE A 147 0.59 5.14 -10.38
CA PHE A 147 0.30 5.69 -11.70
C PHE A 147 -0.62 6.90 -11.57
N PHE A 148 -0.19 8.00 -12.17
CA PHE A 148 -0.86 9.29 -12.13
C PHE A 148 -1.23 9.71 -13.54
N LEU A 149 -2.53 9.92 -13.78
CA LEU A 149 -3.00 10.56 -15.00
C LEU A 149 -3.06 12.07 -14.77
N ASN A 150 -2.49 12.83 -15.69
CA ASN A 150 -2.48 14.28 -15.72
C ASN A 150 -3.13 14.78 -17.02
N TRP A 151 -3.95 15.82 -16.90
CA TRP A 151 -4.65 16.47 -18.01
C TRP A 151 -4.43 17.99 -18.01
N GLU A 152 -3.28 18.43 -17.48
CA GLU A 152 -2.85 19.82 -17.63
C GLU A 152 -2.57 20.12 -19.10
N PRO A 153 -2.92 21.33 -19.58
CA PRO A 153 -2.54 21.76 -20.91
C PRO A 153 -1.00 21.66 -21.06
N PRO A 154 -0.51 21.34 -22.27
CA PRO A 154 0.91 21.44 -22.55
C PRO A 154 1.42 22.84 -22.16
N VAL A 155 2.59 22.89 -21.52
CA VAL A 155 3.28 24.17 -21.30
C VAL A 155 3.83 24.58 -22.67
N GLU A 156 3.41 25.75 -23.17
CA GLU A 156 3.96 26.38 -24.37
C GLU A 156 5.41 26.83 -24.17
#